data_AF-A0A6M8HMS8-F1
#
_entry.id   AF-A0A6M8HMS8-F1
#
_cell.length_a   1.000
_cell.length_b   1.000
_cell.length_c   1.000
_cell.angle_alpha   90.00
_cell.angle_beta   90.00
_cell.angle_gamma   90.00
#
_symmetry.space_group_name_H-M   'P 1'
#
loop_
_entity.id
_entity.type
_entity.pdbx_description
1 polymer ?
#
loop_
_entity_poly.entity_id
_entity_poly.type
_entity_poly.pdbx_seq_one_letter_code
_entity_poly.pdbx_strand_id
1 'polypeptide(L)'
;MDGTTRTEPLAGQPPDGRSRSRVIARRRSAVMFLRIGIWSVLHFVFYFLQQLAELLAPLLLVAGVGWWALPRIVGAITTQTAGPGATDSQAHDILNTISGTIPASVHIGTHWITAGGLITGGLLLMAIAAIGATLSALAAREM
;
A
#
# COMPACT_ATOMS: atom_id res chain seq x y z
N MET A 1 -12.66 -74.30 -47.43
CA MET A 1 -12.34 -73.04 -48.13
C MET A 1 -12.06 -72.02 -47.04
N ASP A 2 -10.83 -72.02 -46.51
CA ASP A 2 -10.42 -71.14 -45.41
C ASP A 2 -9.86 -69.85 -45.97
N GLY A 3 -10.55 -68.74 -45.70
CA GLY A 3 -10.09 -67.38 -45.98
C GLY A 3 -9.34 -66.82 -44.78
N THR A 4 -8.01 -66.90 -44.80
CA THR A 4 -7.13 -66.28 -43.82
C THR A 4 -6.99 -64.78 -44.10
N THR A 5 -7.66 -63.96 -43.29
CA THR A 5 -7.43 -62.51 -43.24
C THR A 5 -6.08 -62.21 -42.57
N ARG A 6 -5.02 -62.05 -43.37
CA ARG A 6 -3.75 -61.49 -42.93
C ARG A 6 -3.89 -59.98 -42.73
N THR A 7 -3.98 -59.54 -41.49
CA THR A 7 -3.71 -58.16 -41.10
C THR A 7 -2.19 -57.99 -41.00
N GLU A 8 -1.56 -57.42 -42.03
CA GLU A 8 -0.16 -57.01 -41.94
C GLU A 8 -0.05 -55.78 -41.00
N PRO A 9 0.77 -55.83 -39.94
CA PRO A 9 1.06 -54.63 -39.17
C PRO A 9 2.02 -53.76 -40.00
N LEU A 10 1.60 -52.53 -40.31
CA LEU A 10 2.44 -51.53 -40.99
C LEU A 10 3.76 -51.32 -40.23
N ALA A 11 4.82 -51.97 -40.71
CA ALA A 11 6.19 -51.68 -40.33
C ALA A 11 6.58 -50.35 -40.96
N GLY A 12 6.71 -49.30 -40.15
CA GLY A 12 7.29 -48.03 -40.59
C GLY A 12 6.64 -46.75 -40.06
N GLN A 13 5.77 -46.80 -39.05
CA GLN A 13 5.24 -45.55 -38.48
C GLN A 13 6.37 -44.84 -37.69
N PRO A 14 6.84 -43.65 -38.14
CA PRO A 14 7.90 -42.95 -37.44
C PRO A 14 7.44 -42.57 -36.03
N PRO A 15 8.35 -42.55 -35.03
CA PRO A 15 7.98 -42.23 -33.66
C PRO A 15 7.30 -40.86 -33.62
N ASP A 16 6.12 -40.81 -33.01
CA ASP A 16 5.17 -39.70 -33.04
C ASP A 16 5.71 -38.44 -32.33
N GLY A 17 6.64 -37.74 -33.00
CA GLY A 17 7.30 -36.53 -32.52
C GLY A 17 6.34 -35.36 -32.31
N ARG A 18 5.12 -35.47 -32.84
CA ARG A 18 4.03 -34.49 -32.70
C ARG A 18 3.39 -34.50 -31.31
N SER A 19 3.50 -35.61 -30.56
CA SER A 19 3.02 -35.72 -29.17
C SER A 19 4.04 -35.11 -28.20
N ARG A 20 5.33 -35.45 -28.35
CA ARG A 20 6.42 -34.88 -27.54
C ARG A 20 6.56 -33.36 -27.69
N SER A 21 6.45 -32.85 -28.92
CA SER A 21 6.49 -31.40 -29.20
C SER A 21 5.32 -30.64 -28.56
N ARG A 22 4.11 -31.19 -28.55
CA ARG A 22 2.95 -30.59 -27.85
C ARG A 22 3.09 -30.57 -26.33
N VAL A 23 3.67 -31.62 -25.72
CA VAL A 23 3.90 -31.68 -24.28
C VAL A 23 4.98 -30.69 -23.84
N ILE A 24 6.07 -30.56 -24.60
CA ILE A 24 7.13 -29.58 -24.34
C ILE A 24 6.61 -28.16 -24.53
N ALA A 25 5.84 -27.90 -25.59
CA ALA A 25 5.19 -26.60 -25.83
C ALA A 25 4.22 -26.23 -24.69
N ARG A 26 3.35 -27.15 -24.26
CA ARG A 26 2.43 -26.93 -23.12
C ARG A 26 3.17 -26.64 -21.81
N ARG A 27 4.25 -27.37 -21.50
CA ARG A 27 5.07 -27.12 -20.31
C ARG A 27 5.73 -25.74 -20.36
N ARG A 28 6.22 -25.33 -21.53
CA ARG A 28 6.82 -24.00 -21.73
C ARG A 28 5.78 -22.87 -21.57
N SER A 29 4.57 -23.06 -22.09
CA SER A 29 3.46 -22.13 -21.90
C SER A 29 3.01 -22.06 -20.43
N ALA A 30 2.89 -23.19 -19.73
CA ALA A 30 2.48 -23.21 -18.33
C ALA A 30 3.47 -22.48 -17.40
N VAL A 31 4.78 -22.67 -17.61
CA VAL A 31 5.82 -21.95 -16.85
C VAL A 31 5.78 -20.45 -17.13
N MET A 32 5.52 -20.06 -18.38
CA MET A 32 5.36 -18.65 -18.75
C MET A 32 4.14 -18.02 -18.07
N PHE A 33 2.98 -18.68 -18.10
CA PHE A 33 1.77 -18.18 -17.42
C PHE A 33 1.95 -18.08 -15.90
N LEU A 34 2.64 -19.04 -15.27
CA LEU A 34 2.92 -18.98 -13.84
C LEU A 34 3.83 -17.80 -13.49
N ARG A 35 4.89 -17.58 -14.27
CA ARG A 35 5.82 -16.46 -14.09
C ARG A 35 5.08 -15.12 -14.24
N ILE A 36 4.28 -14.96 -15.28
CA ILE A 36 3.45 -13.76 -15.50
C ILE A 36 2.49 -13.55 -14.33
N GLY A 37 1.81 -14.61 -13.89
CA GLY A 37 0.88 -14.54 -12.76
C GLY A 37 1.55 -14.08 -11.46
N ILE A 38 2.72 -14.62 -11.12
CA ILE A 38 3.49 -14.23 -9.93
C ILE A 38 3.88 -12.76 -10.01
N TRP A 39 4.46 -12.33 -11.13
CA TRP A 39 4.83 -10.93 -11.31
C TRP A 39 3.61 -10.02 -11.27
N SER A 40 2.47 -10.42 -11.84
CA SER A 40 1.25 -9.60 -11.85
C SER A 40 0.70 -9.39 -10.45
N VAL A 41 0.69 -10.45 -9.63
CA VAL A 41 0.28 -10.33 -8.22
C VAL A 41 1.23 -9.42 -7.45
N LEU A 42 2.54 -9.58 -7.62
CA LEU A 42 3.52 -8.72 -6.95
C LEU A 42 3.36 -7.24 -7.37
N HIS A 43 3.29 -6.98 -8.66
CA HIS A 43 3.10 -5.64 -9.20
C HIS A 43 1.81 -5.01 -8.68
N PHE A 44 0.71 -5.76 -8.70
CA PHE A 44 -0.58 -5.32 -8.16
C PHE A 44 -0.49 -4.95 -6.68
N VAL A 45 0.07 -5.82 -5.84
CA VAL A 45 0.18 -5.58 -4.39
C VAL A 45 1.03 -4.33 -4.11
N PHE A 46 2.19 -4.19 -4.74
CA PHE A 46 3.05 -3.01 -4.52
C PHE A 46 2.40 -1.72 -4.99
N TYR A 47 1.75 -1.74 -6.15
CA TYR A 47 1.08 -0.57 -6.70
C TYR A 47 -0.15 -0.18 -5.85
N PHE A 48 -0.90 -1.17 -5.37
CA PHE A 48 -2.02 -0.94 -4.45
C PHE A 48 -1.56 -0.35 -3.11
N LEU A 49 -0.51 -0.91 -2.51
CA LEU A 49 0.06 -0.35 -1.28
C LEU A 49 0.58 1.07 -1.47
N GLN A 50 1.17 1.37 -2.64
CA GLN A 50 1.58 2.72 -3.00
C GLN A 50 0.36 3.66 -3.07
N GLN A 51 -0.73 3.28 -3.73
CA GLN A 51 -1.95 4.08 -3.80
C GLN A 51 -2.56 4.35 -2.42
N LEU A 52 -2.61 3.32 -1.57
CA LEU A 52 -3.05 3.49 -0.18
C LEU A 52 -2.15 4.45 0.57
N ALA A 53 -0.83 4.33 0.43
CA ALA A 53 0.13 5.19 1.09
C ALA A 53 0.08 6.64 0.57
N GLU A 54 -0.06 6.86 -0.74
CA GLU A 54 -0.23 8.18 -1.34
C GLU A 54 -1.51 8.89 -0.86
N LEU A 55 -2.55 8.13 -0.54
CA LEU A 55 -3.79 8.68 0.04
C LEU A 55 -3.68 8.89 1.56
N LEU A 56 -3.18 7.90 2.30
CA LEU A 56 -3.17 7.91 3.76
C LEU A 56 -2.04 8.78 4.34
N ALA A 57 -0.84 8.76 3.73
CA ALA A 57 0.30 9.54 4.22
C ALA A 57 0.01 11.04 4.35
N PRO A 58 -0.55 11.74 3.33
CA PRO A 58 -0.87 13.16 3.48
C PRO A 58 -1.96 13.39 4.52
N LEU A 59 -2.97 12.52 4.63
CA LEU A 59 -4.01 12.63 5.65
C LEU A 59 -3.44 12.52 7.06
N LEU A 60 -2.58 11.52 7.30
CA LEU A 60 -1.88 11.31 8.57
C LEU A 60 -0.97 12.48 8.92
N LEU A 61 -0.23 13.01 7.94
CA LEU A 61 0.64 14.16 8.14
C LEU A 61 -0.15 15.44 8.46
N VAL A 62 -1.20 15.73 7.71
CA VAL A 62 -2.06 16.90 7.97
C VAL A 62 -2.73 16.79 9.34
N ALA A 63 -3.27 15.62 9.68
CA ALA A 63 -3.87 15.39 10.99
C ALA A 63 -2.84 15.50 12.12
N GLY A 64 -1.66 14.91 11.97
CA GLY A 64 -0.59 14.93 12.97
C GLY A 64 -0.01 16.33 13.18
N VAL A 65 0.33 17.04 12.11
CA VAL A 65 0.82 18.42 12.16
C VAL A 65 -0.26 19.36 12.70
N GLY A 66 -1.52 19.20 12.26
CA GLY A 66 -2.65 19.97 12.77
C GLY A 66 -2.85 19.79 14.27
N TRP A 67 -2.84 18.54 14.76
CA TRP A 67 -2.93 18.22 16.19
C TRP A 67 -1.77 18.79 16.99
N TRP A 68 -0.54 18.68 16.47
CA TRP A 68 0.65 19.23 17.12
C TRP A 68 0.64 20.77 17.15
N ALA A 69 0.16 21.41 16.09
CA ALA A 69 0.14 22.86 15.95
C ALA A 69 -1.00 23.51 16.75
N LEU A 70 -2.16 22.85 16.89
CA LEU A 70 -3.36 23.40 17.53
C LEU A 70 -3.09 24.06 18.90
N PRO A 71 -2.53 23.36 19.92
CA PRO A 71 -2.33 23.95 21.24
C PRO A 71 -1.29 25.07 21.23
N ARG A 72 -0.32 25.04 20.31
CA ARG A 72 0.71 26.09 20.17
C ARG A 72 0.14 27.37 19.57
N ILE A 73 -0.72 27.24 18.56
CA ILE A 73 -1.39 28.38 17.94
C ILE A 73 -2.34 29.02 18.95
N VAL A 74 -3.13 28.23 19.68
CA VAL A 74 -4.03 28.74 20.72
C VAL A 74 -3.24 29.46 21.82
N GLY A 75 -2.13 28.90 22.29
CA GLY A 75 -1.26 29.55 23.28
C GLY A 75 -0.58 30.84 22.78
N ALA A 76 -0.22 30.91 21.50
CA ALA A 76 0.35 32.12 20.92
C ALA A 76 -0.68 33.26 20.83
N ILE A 77 -1.92 32.94 20.44
CA ILE A 77 -3.01 33.93 20.40
C ILE A 77 -3.31 34.44 21.81
N THR A 78 -3.42 33.57 22.81
CA THR A 78 -3.70 33.99 24.20
C THR A 78 -2.60 34.87 24.78
N THR A 79 -1.33 34.63 24.44
CA THR A 79 -0.24 35.49 24.90
C THR A 79 -0.21 36.85 24.19
N GLN A 80 -0.60 36.92 22.92
CA GLN A 80 -0.65 38.18 22.15
C GLN A 80 -1.87 39.05 22.50
N THR A 81 -3.02 38.46 22.81
CA THR A 81 -4.23 39.22 23.21
C THR A 81 -4.10 39.76 24.64
N ALA A 82 -3.09 39.36 25.44
CA ALA A 82 -2.80 39.91 26.77
C ALA A 82 -1.96 41.21 26.77
N GLY A 83 -1.64 41.78 25.61
CA GLY A 83 -0.96 43.07 25.50
C GLY A 83 -1.80 44.25 26.04
N PRO A 84 -1.23 45.47 26.16
CA PRO A 84 -1.78 46.61 26.93
C PRO A 84 -3.16 47.17 26.49
N GLY A 85 -3.84 46.54 25.52
CA GLY A 85 -5.18 46.87 25.04
C GLY A 85 -6.18 45.70 25.13
N ALA A 86 -5.92 44.71 25.97
CA ALA A 86 -6.77 43.52 26.16
C ALA A 86 -8.11 43.88 26.83
N THR A 87 -9.15 44.10 26.03
CA THR A 87 -10.48 44.51 26.50
C THR A 87 -11.40 43.35 26.92
N ASP A 88 -10.97 42.09 26.85
CA ASP A 88 -11.89 40.95 27.02
C ASP A 88 -11.28 39.80 27.84
N SER A 89 -11.30 39.95 29.17
CA SER A 89 -10.87 38.90 30.11
C SER A 89 -11.67 37.60 29.96
N GLN A 90 -12.92 37.70 29.53
CA GLN A 90 -13.80 36.56 29.29
C GLN A 90 -13.33 35.72 28.09
N ALA A 91 -12.85 36.35 27.02
CA ALA A 91 -12.30 35.64 25.87
C ALA A 91 -11.04 34.85 26.25
N HIS A 92 -10.20 35.39 27.14
CA HIS A 92 -9.03 34.68 27.66
C HIS A 92 -9.36 33.45 28.47
N ASP A 93 -10.33 33.55 29.37
CA ASP A 93 -10.73 32.40 30.20
C ASP A 93 -11.33 31.27 29.34
N ILE A 94 -12.10 31.61 28.31
CA ILE A 94 -12.64 30.64 27.34
C ILE A 94 -11.50 29.98 26.56
N LEU A 95 -10.55 30.76 26.02
CA LEU A 95 -9.42 30.22 25.25
C LEU A 95 -8.49 29.35 26.10
N ASN A 96 -8.26 29.73 27.36
CA ASN A 96 -7.43 28.97 28.30
C ASN A 96 -8.10 27.65 28.69
N THR A 97 -9.43 27.66 28.87
CA THR A 97 -10.23 26.45 29.09
C THR A 97 -10.15 25.50 27.87
N ILE A 98 -10.31 26.04 26.66
CA ILE A 98 -10.24 25.26 25.40
C ILE A 98 -8.85 24.65 25.21
N SER A 99 -7.79 25.43 25.44
CA SER A 99 -6.40 24.97 25.33
C SER A 99 -6.10 23.82 26.30
N GLY A 100 -6.59 23.90 27.54
CA GLY A 100 -6.42 22.86 28.55
C GLY A 100 -7.19 21.56 28.26
N THR A 101 -8.24 21.62 27.44
CA THR A 101 -9.04 20.44 27.06
C THR A 101 -8.53 19.69 25.83
N ILE A 102 -7.53 20.19 25.09
CA ILE A 102 -7.00 19.48 23.92
C ILE A 102 -6.14 18.29 24.41
N PRO A 103 -6.55 17.03 24.15
CA PRO A 103 -5.82 15.87 24.65
C PRO A 103 -4.46 15.71 23.95
N ALA A 104 -3.41 15.37 24.71
CA ALA A 104 -2.09 15.04 24.13
C ALA A 104 -2.09 13.68 23.41
N SER A 105 -3.03 12.82 23.77
CA SER A 105 -3.26 11.51 23.15
C SER A 105 -4.74 11.17 23.17
N VAL A 106 -5.21 10.46 22.15
CA VAL A 106 -6.55 9.89 22.11
C VAL A 106 -6.43 8.39 22.16
N HIS A 107 -7.21 7.77 23.04
CA HIS A 107 -7.30 6.33 23.13
C HIS A 107 -8.49 5.86 22.30
N ILE A 108 -8.24 5.13 21.21
CA ILE A 108 -9.30 4.52 20.39
C ILE A 108 -9.16 3.01 20.48
N GLY A 109 -10.13 2.36 21.14
CA GLY A 109 -10.07 0.93 21.45
C GLY A 109 -8.89 0.61 22.37
N THR A 110 -7.88 -0.08 21.82
CA THR A 110 -6.64 -0.47 22.53
C THR A 110 -5.38 0.28 22.07
N HIS A 111 -5.54 1.26 21.16
CA HIS A 111 -4.42 1.96 20.54
C HIS A 111 -4.36 3.43 20.99
N TRP A 112 -3.14 3.86 21.29
CA TRP A 112 -2.84 5.26 21.59
C TRP A 112 -2.52 6.00 20.30
N ILE A 113 -3.36 6.97 19.96
CA ILE A 113 -3.12 7.87 18.84
C ILE A 113 -2.53 9.15 19.41
N THR A 114 -1.34 9.50 18.92
CA THR A 114 -0.63 10.72 19.28
C THR A 114 -0.29 11.50 18.01
N ALA A 115 -0.13 12.82 18.14
CA ALA A 115 0.30 13.66 17.02
C ALA A 115 1.63 13.16 16.41
N GLY A 116 2.58 12.75 17.24
CA GLY A 116 3.84 12.15 16.79
C GLY A 116 3.63 10.83 16.03
N GLY A 117 2.77 9.95 16.53
CA GLY A 117 2.44 8.69 15.86
C GLY A 117 1.81 8.89 14.48
N LEU A 118 0.94 9.89 14.33
CA LEU A 118 0.35 10.27 13.04
C LEU A 118 1.43 10.78 12.06
N ILE A 119 2.33 11.65 12.52
CA ILE A 119 3.42 12.19 11.68
C ILE A 119 4.37 11.06 11.24
N THR A 120 4.88 10.27 12.18
CA THR A 120 5.80 9.16 11.89
C THR A 120 5.13 8.11 11.01
N GLY A 121 3.84 7.80 11.24
CA GLY A 121 3.06 6.90 10.40
C GLY A 121 2.94 7.39 8.96
N GLY A 122 2.65 8.68 8.75
CA GLY A 122 2.60 9.27 7.42
C GLY A 122 3.95 9.24 6.69
N LEU A 123 5.05 9.56 7.38
CA LEU A 123 6.40 9.47 6.81
C LEU A 123 6.78 8.04 6.45
N LEU A 124 6.44 7.07 7.31
CA LEU A 124 6.72 5.65 7.08
C LEU A 124 5.93 5.12 5.88
N LEU A 125 4.65 5.53 5.72
CA LEU A 125 3.87 5.21 4.53
C LEU A 125 4.50 5.79 3.26
N MET A 126 5.00 7.02 3.29
CA MET A 126 5.76 7.59 2.17
C MET A 126 6.99 6.76 1.81
N ALA A 127 7.73 6.27 2.80
CA ALA A 127 8.86 5.38 2.58
C ALA A 127 8.43 4.04 1.95
N ILE A 128 7.33 3.43 2.45
CA ILE A 128 6.74 2.22 1.88
C ILE A 128 6.32 2.46 0.42
N ALA A 129 5.68 3.59 0.12
CA ALA A 129 5.27 3.96 -1.23
C ALA A 129 6.46 4.02 -2.18
N ALA A 130 7.56 4.66 -1.78
CA ALA A 130 8.77 4.77 -2.60
C ALA A 130 9.43 3.41 -2.86
N ILE A 131 9.48 2.54 -1.84
CA ILE A 131 10.00 1.17 -2.00
C ILE A 131 9.06 0.35 -2.91
N GLY A 132 7.75 0.46 -2.70
CA GLY A 132 6.72 -0.19 -3.51
C GLY A 132 6.81 0.21 -4.98
N ALA A 133 6.98 1.49 -5.28
CA ALA A 133 7.18 1.99 -6.64
C ALA A 133 8.40 1.34 -7.31
N THR A 134 9.52 1.23 -6.58
CA THR A 134 10.77 0.64 -7.08
C THR A 134 10.61 -0.86 -7.38
N LEU A 135 9.98 -1.60 -6.46
CA LEU A 135 9.73 -3.03 -6.61
C LEU A 135 8.69 -3.31 -7.70
N SER A 136 7.67 -2.47 -7.82
CA SER A 136 6.64 -2.55 -8.85
C SER A 136 7.23 -2.33 -10.26
N ALA A 137 8.13 -1.35 -10.41
CA ALA A 137 8.85 -1.11 -11.65
C ALA A 137 9.78 -2.28 -12.02
N LEU A 138 10.47 -2.88 -11.04
CA LEU A 138 11.29 -4.07 -11.27
C LEU A 138 10.41 -5.27 -11.68
N ALA A 139 9.27 -5.43 -11.04
CA ALA A 139 8.32 -6.50 -11.36
C ALA A 139 7.75 -6.38 -12.77
N ALA A 140 7.41 -5.16 -13.21
CA ALA A 140 6.94 -4.91 -14.56
C ALA A 140 7.98 -5.24 -15.64
N ARG A 141 9.28 -5.15 -15.33
CA ARG A 141 10.36 -5.46 -16.26
C ARG A 141 10.53 -6.96 -16.52
N GLU A 142 10.15 -7.80 -15.56
CA GLU A 142 10.32 -9.26 -15.63
C GLU A 142 9.08 -10.00 -16.15
N MET A 143 7.98 -9.27 -16.35
CA MET A 143 6.80 -9.70 -17.12
C MET A 143 7.10 -9.71 -18.62
#